data_AF-A0A4Q9HFB8-F1
#
_entry.id   AF-A0A4Q9HFB8-F1
#
_cell.length_a   1.000
_cell.length_b   1.000
_cell.length_c   1.000
_cell.angle_alpha   90.00
_cell.angle_beta   90.00
_cell.angle_gamma   90.00
#
_symmetry.space_group_name_H-M   'P 1'
#
loop_
_entity.id
_entity.type
_entity.pdbx_description
1 polymer ?
#
loop_
_entity_poly.entity_id
_entity_poly.type
_entity_poly.pdbx_seq_one_letter_code
_entity_poly.pdbx_strand_id
1 'polypeptide(L)'
;MKLPIALVLLLSSSSLSMAKSKAAFSSEKIFSIISINEIEQTAVLDLAEKPKFVYAEMLYQVITGKATLSVNGKTVSDLLKKSVSQSKYRDEGLELMGEDGWELAGTLAREINYGFEFFYYFKKQIN
;
A
#
# COMPACT_ATOMS: atom_id res chain seq x y z
N MET A 1 14.63 21.01 51.37
CA MET A 1 13.21 21.03 50.98
C MET A 1 12.77 19.62 50.64
N LYS A 2 11.73 19.13 51.32
CA LYS A 2 11.13 17.80 51.17
C LYS A 2 9.86 17.93 50.33
N LEU A 3 9.70 17.13 49.28
CA LEU A 3 8.61 16.14 49.11
C LEU A 3 8.59 15.60 47.65
N PRO A 4 8.59 14.27 47.46
CA PRO A 4 8.29 13.61 46.18
C PRO A 4 6.77 13.41 46.04
N ILE A 5 6.23 13.56 44.82
CA ILE A 5 4.86 13.17 44.50
C ILE A 5 4.89 11.82 43.80
N ALA A 6 4.18 10.87 44.40
CA ALA A 6 3.99 9.51 43.93
C ALA A 6 2.62 9.35 43.27
N LEU A 7 2.53 8.31 42.40
CA LEU A 7 1.35 7.47 42.10
C LEU A 7 0.21 8.17 41.30
N VAL A 8 -0.32 7.62 40.21
CA VAL A 8 -1.19 6.42 40.17
C VAL A 8 -1.19 5.75 38.79
N LEU A 9 -1.09 4.42 38.81
CA LEU A 9 -1.34 3.46 37.72
C LEU A 9 -2.82 3.44 37.31
N LEU A 10 -3.12 3.32 36.01
CA LEU A 10 -4.32 2.62 35.54
C LEU A 10 -4.02 1.91 34.22
N LEU A 11 -3.94 0.58 34.35
CA LEU A 11 -3.95 -0.42 33.28
C LEU A 11 -5.36 -0.51 32.68
N SER A 12 -5.46 -0.62 31.36
CA SER A 12 -6.47 -1.50 30.75
C SER A 12 -6.07 -1.89 29.33
N SER A 13 -5.38 -3.02 29.23
CA SER A 13 -5.19 -3.82 28.03
C SER A 13 -6.49 -4.56 27.68
N SER A 14 -7.01 -4.35 26.48
CA SER A 14 -8.10 -5.17 25.92
C SER A 14 -7.60 -5.89 24.67
N SER A 15 -6.84 -6.96 24.90
CA SER A 15 -6.59 -7.99 23.90
C SER A 15 -7.88 -8.76 23.65
N LEU A 16 -8.43 -8.70 22.44
CA LEU A 16 -9.52 -9.60 22.04
C LEU A 16 -9.00 -11.03 21.97
N SER A 17 -9.45 -11.83 22.93
CA SER A 17 -9.23 -13.26 23.06
C SER A 17 -9.85 -14.03 21.88
N MET A 18 -9.06 -14.95 21.34
CA MET A 18 -9.55 -16.09 20.55
C MET A 18 -10.69 -16.81 21.27
N ALA A 19 -11.73 -17.21 20.52
CA ALA A 19 -12.62 -18.29 20.90
C ALA A 19 -12.55 -19.38 19.83
N LYS A 20 -11.79 -20.43 20.12
CA LYS A 20 -11.96 -21.75 19.49
C LYS A 20 -13.17 -22.40 20.15
N SER A 21 -14.21 -22.74 19.39
CA SER A 21 -15.12 -23.81 19.80
C SER A 21 -14.92 -24.99 18.86
N LYS A 22 -14.43 -26.09 19.45
CA LYS A 22 -14.35 -27.41 18.84
C LYS A 22 -15.46 -28.21 19.49
N ALA A 23 -16.53 -28.48 18.75
CA ALA A 23 -17.50 -29.50 19.11
C ALA A 23 -17.35 -30.63 18.08
N ALA A 24 -16.76 -31.74 18.52
CA ALA A 24 -16.87 -33.02 17.86
C ALA A 24 -18.14 -33.70 18.41
N PHE A 25 -19.06 -34.11 17.54
CA PHE A 25 -20.03 -35.14 17.90
C PHE A 25 -20.39 -36.02 16.70
N SER A 26 -20.05 -37.28 16.88
CA SER A 26 -20.51 -38.56 16.32
C SER A 26 -21.23 -38.64 14.97
N SER A 27 -20.76 -39.62 14.19
CA SER A 27 -21.39 -40.23 13.04
C SER A 27 -22.77 -40.81 13.35
N GLU A 28 -23.76 -40.51 12.51
CA GLU A 28 -24.78 -41.47 12.13
C GLU A 28 -25.28 -41.18 10.71
N LYS A 29 -25.40 -42.25 9.95
CA LYS A 29 -25.62 -42.31 8.52
C LYS A 29 -27.12 -42.17 8.27
N ILE A 30 -27.57 -41.08 7.65
CA ILE A 30 -28.91 -40.99 7.07
C ILE A 30 -28.76 -40.64 5.59
N PHE A 31 -28.78 -41.68 4.76
CA PHE A 31 -29.16 -41.53 3.37
C PHE A 31 -30.67 -41.32 3.33
N SER A 32 -31.10 -40.10 3.01
CA SER A 32 -32.47 -39.85 2.54
C SER A 32 -32.38 -39.04 1.26
N ILE A 33 -32.82 -39.68 0.18
CA ILE A 33 -33.01 -39.16 -1.17
C ILE A 33 -33.87 -37.90 -1.07
N ILE A 34 -33.36 -36.75 -1.53
CA ILE A 34 -34.18 -35.58 -1.79
C ILE A 34 -33.95 -35.14 -3.23
N SER A 35 -35.04 -35.30 -3.98
CA SER A 35 -35.44 -34.74 -5.27
C SER A 35 -34.48 -33.77 -5.94
N ILE A 36 -34.06 -34.14 -7.15
CA ILE A 36 -33.54 -33.22 -8.17
C ILE A 36 -34.73 -32.36 -8.59
N ASN A 37 -34.86 -31.16 -8.04
CA ASN A 37 -35.61 -30.10 -8.69
C ASN A 37 -34.63 -28.99 -9.05
N GLU A 38 -34.62 -28.69 -10.34
CA GLU A 38 -33.83 -27.69 -11.03
C GLU A 38 -33.78 -26.38 -10.24
N ILE A 39 -32.57 -26.02 -9.82
CA ILE A 39 -32.19 -24.62 -9.79
C ILE A 39 -30.95 -24.59 -10.65
N GLU A 40 -31.12 -24.32 -11.95
CA GLU A 40 -30.07 -23.70 -12.74
C GLU A 40 -29.74 -22.38 -12.05
N GLN A 41 -28.89 -22.45 -11.04
CA GLN A 41 -28.27 -21.28 -10.47
C GLN A 41 -27.29 -20.83 -11.54
N THR A 42 -27.78 -20.02 -12.47
CA THR A 42 -26.95 -19.25 -13.39
C THR A 42 -26.06 -18.42 -12.49
N ALA A 43 -24.87 -18.94 -12.19
CA ALA A 43 -23.85 -18.20 -11.49
C ALA A 43 -23.49 -17.05 -12.44
N VAL A 44 -24.17 -15.92 -12.27
CA VAL A 44 -23.72 -14.64 -12.79
C VAL A 44 -22.43 -14.38 -12.04
N LEU A 45 -21.33 -14.85 -12.62
CA LEU A 45 -19.98 -14.43 -12.29
C LEU A 45 -19.95 -12.94 -12.61
N ASP A 46 -20.31 -12.12 -11.63
CA ASP A 46 -20.00 -10.71 -11.61
C ASP A 46 -18.47 -10.62 -11.53
N LEU A 47 -17.83 -10.69 -12.71
CA LEU A 47 -16.42 -10.44 -12.88
C LEU A 47 -16.22 -8.94 -12.69
N ALA A 48 -16.30 -8.49 -11.43
CA ALA A 48 -15.93 -7.14 -11.06
C ALA A 48 -14.56 -6.86 -11.67
N GLU A 49 -14.51 -5.93 -12.63
CA GLU A 49 -13.27 -5.60 -13.31
C GLU A 49 -12.25 -5.18 -12.25
N LYS A 50 -11.15 -5.92 -12.17
CA LYS A 50 -10.09 -5.57 -11.24
C LYS A 50 -9.51 -4.22 -11.65
N PRO A 51 -9.24 -3.33 -10.68
CA PRO A 51 -8.64 -2.04 -10.98
C PRO A 51 -7.31 -2.23 -11.71
N LYS A 52 -7.13 -1.47 -12.79
CA LYS A 52 -5.89 -1.44 -13.58
C LYS A 52 -5.02 -0.30 -13.08
N PHE A 53 -3.71 -0.51 -13.12
CA PHE A 53 -2.74 0.49 -12.65
C PHE A 53 -1.64 0.70 -13.69
N VAL A 54 -1.16 1.94 -13.76
CA VAL A 54 0.07 2.31 -14.44
C VAL A 54 1.10 2.71 -13.39
N TYR A 55 2.38 2.61 -13.75
CA TYR A 55 3.49 2.78 -12.82
C TYR A 55 4.50 3.81 -13.31
N ALA A 56 5.13 4.47 -12.35
CA ALA A 56 6.20 5.44 -12.58
C ALA A 56 7.29 5.29 -11.51
N GLU A 57 8.47 5.78 -11.82
CA GLU A 57 9.61 5.84 -10.90
C GLU A 57 10.09 7.29 -10.84
N MET A 58 10.27 7.83 -9.64
CA MET A 58 10.99 9.08 -9.42
C MET A 58 12.33 8.76 -8.75
N LEU A 59 13.42 9.27 -9.31
CA LEU A 59 14.76 9.18 -8.76
C LEU A 59 15.13 10.49 -8.08
N TYR A 60 15.54 10.42 -6.82
CA TYR A 60 16.30 11.46 -6.14
C TYR A 60 17.74 10.98 -5.94
N GLN A 61 18.68 11.62 -6.62
CA GLN A 61 20.09 11.24 -6.58
C GLN A 61 20.93 12.39 -6.05
N VAL A 62 21.86 12.09 -5.14
CA VAL A 62 22.88 13.04 -4.70
C VAL A 62 24.25 12.44 -4.97
N ILE A 63 25.03 13.07 -5.85
CA ILE A 63 26.41 12.68 -6.18
C ILE A 63 27.31 13.89 -5.95
N THR A 64 28.39 13.72 -5.17
CA THR A 64 29.37 14.79 -4.89
C THR A 64 28.71 16.10 -4.40
N GLY A 65 27.64 15.97 -3.62
CA GLY A 65 26.87 17.10 -3.07
C GLY A 65 25.89 17.76 -4.05
N LYS A 66 25.79 17.30 -5.30
CA LYS A 66 24.81 17.79 -6.28
C LYS A 66 23.59 16.88 -6.30
N ALA A 67 22.43 17.46 -6.05
CA ALA A 67 21.15 16.76 -6.09
C ALA A 67 20.50 16.87 -7.47
N THR A 68 19.91 15.77 -7.94
CA THR A 68 19.12 15.70 -9.17
C THR A 68 17.83 14.94 -8.90
N LEU A 69 16.74 15.42 -9.49
CA LEU A 69 15.43 14.75 -9.51
C LEU A 69 15.07 14.39 -10.94
N SER A 70 14.51 13.21 -11.15
CA SER A 70 13.95 12.81 -12.44
C SER A 70 12.78 11.86 -12.25
N VAL A 71 11.89 11.82 -13.24
CA VAL A 71 10.76 10.89 -13.28
C VAL A 71 10.80 10.13 -14.59
N ASN A 72 10.60 8.82 -14.50
CA ASN A 72 10.43 7.93 -15.64
C ASN A 72 9.08 7.21 -15.56
N GLY A 73 8.46 6.99 -16.72
CA GLY A 73 7.17 6.35 -16.83
C GLY A 73 6.49 6.71 -18.16
N LYS A 74 5.91 5.70 -18.81
CA LYS A 74 5.29 5.87 -20.14
C LYS A 74 4.07 6.79 -20.11
N THR A 75 3.34 6.78 -19.00
CA THR A 75 2.08 7.53 -18.81
C THR A 75 2.25 8.79 -17.98
N VAL A 76 3.47 9.10 -17.56
CA VAL A 76 3.81 10.37 -16.89
C VAL A 76 3.89 11.46 -17.96
N SER A 77 3.16 12.55 -17.77
CA SER A 77 3.19 13.68 -18.71
C SER A 77 4.57 14.34 -18.76
N ASP A 78 4.94 14.88 -19.92
CA ASP A 78 6.23 15.56 -20.06
C ASP A 78 6.29 16.86 -19.24
N LEU A 79 5.12 17.48 -19.00
CA LEU A 79 5.01 18.61 -18.08
C LEU A 79 5.39 18.20 -16.66
N LEU A 80 4.85 17.09 -16.14
CA LEU A 80 5.16 16.61 -14.79
C LEU A 80 6.64 16.22 -14.66
N LYS A 81 7.20 15.51 -15.65
CA LYS A 81 8.64 15.18 -15.67
C LYS A 81 9.50 16.44 -15.58
N LYS A 82 9.14 17.48 -16.34
CA LYS A 82 9.83 18.76 -16.32
C LYS A 82 9.69 19.45 -14.97
N SER A 83 8.48 19.54 -14.41
CA SER A 83 8.25 20.17 -13.10
C SER A 83 9.05 19.49 -12.00
N VAL A 84 9.03 18.16 -11.92
CA VAL A 84 9.77 17.41 -10.89
C VAL A 84 11.29 17.57 -11.06
N SER A 85 11.81 17.56 -12.29
CA SER A 85 13.25 17.76 -12.52
C SER A 85 13.74 19.19 -12.21
N GLN A 86 12.82 20.15 -12.13
CA GLN A 86 13.11 21.53 -11.72
C GLN A 86 12.95 21.76 -10.22
N SER A 87 12.38 20.80 -9.47
CA SER A 87 12.25 20.87 -8.02
C SER A 87 13.61 20.95 -7.33
N LYS A 88 13.69 21.78 -6.29
CA LYS A 88 14.93 21.97 -5.52
C LYS A 88 15.06 20.89 -4.45
N TYR A 89 13.95 20.50 -3.84
CA TYR A 89 13.92 19.52 -2.77
C TYR A 89 13.16 18.28 -3.20
N ARG A 90 13.57 17.12 -2.65
CA ARG A 90 12.89 15.85 -2.86
C ARG A 90 11.39 15.95 -2.56
N ASP A 91 11.03 16.58 -1.45
CA ASP A 91 9.64 16.63 -0.98
C ASP A 91 8.74 17.40 -1.95
N GLU A 92 9.26 18.44 -2.61
CA GLU A 92 8.54 19.14 -3.69
C GLU A 92 8.26 18.21 -4.88
N GLY A 93 9.22 17.36 -5.25
CA GLY A 93 9.03 16.36 -6.31
C GLY A 93 7.97 15.31 -5.95
N LEU A 94 7.96 14.86 -4.68
CA LEU A 94 6.94 13.93 -4.17
C LEU A 94 5.55 14.58 -4.15
N GLU A 95 5.46 15.85 -3.75
CA GLU A 95 4.21 16.61 -3.73
C GLU A 95 3.63 16.76 -5.14
N LEU A 96 4.45 17.17 -6.11
CA LEU A 96 4.03 17.27 -7.52
C LEU A 96 3.51 15.93 -8.09
N MET A 97 4.15 14.80 -7.74
CA MET A 97 3.65 13.48 -8.13
C MET A 97 2.27 13.21 -7.50
N GLY A 98 2.11 13.52 -6.21
CA GLY A 98 0.84 13.36 -5.49
C GLY A 98 -0.28 14.24 -6.04
N GLU A 99 0.01 15.50 -6.37
CA GLU A 99 -0.94 16.44 -6.97
C GLU A 99 -1.43 16.00 -8.35
N ASP A 100 -0.57 15.35 -9.14
CA ASP A 100 -0.98 14.73 -10.42
C ASP A 100 -1.80 13.43 -10.20
N GLY A 101 -1.96 12.97 -8.96
CA GLY A 101 -2.77 11.79 -8.62
C GLY A 101 -1.99 10.48 -8.64
N TRP A 102 -0.66 10.53 -8.52
CA TRP A 102 0.15 9.33 -8.31
C TRP A 102 0.21 8.97 -6.83
N GLU A 103 0.00 7.70 -6.51
CA GLU A 103 0.12 7.16 -5.16
C GLU A 103 1.49 6.50 -4.98
N LEU A 104 2.19 6.86 -3.90
CA LEU A 104 3.46 6.22 -3.55
C LEU A 104 3.22 4.76 -3.15
N ALA A 105 3.79 3.83 -3.92
CA ALA A 105 3.66 2.39 -3.72
C ALA A 105 4.88 1.78 -3.00
N GLY A 106 6.05 2.40 -3.10
CA GLY A 106 7.26 1.88 -2.47
C GLY A 106 8.46 2.80 -2.60
N THR A 107 9.51 2.47 -1.86
CA THR A 107 10.77 3.21 -1.90
C THR A 107 11.95 2.24 -1.77
N LEU A 108 13.01 2.51 -2.53
CA LEU A 108 14.29 1.82 -2.43
C LEU A 108 15.38 2.87 -2.23
N ALA A 109 16.26 2.65 -1.26
CA ALA A 109 17.45 3.47 -1.06
C ALA A 109 18.68 2.65 -1.44
N ARG A 110 19.65 3.32 -2.05
CA ARG A 110 20.93 2.73 -2.45
C ARG A 110 22.06 3.71 -2.18
N GLU A 111 23.11 3.23 -1.54
CA GLU A 111 24.38 3.95 -1.49
C GLU A 111 25.16 3.73 -2.78
N ILE A 112 25.79 4.79 -3.27
CA ILE A 112 26.69 4.75 -4.43
C ILE A 112 27.99 5.44 -4.05
N ASN A 113 29.05 5.18 -4.81
CA ASN A 113 30.33 5.84 -4.54
C ASN A 113 30.15 7.36 -4.59
N TYR A 114 30.50 8.02 -3.48
CA TYR A 114 30.40 9.48 -3.30
C TYR A 114 28.95 10.04 -3.29
N GLY A 115 27.96 9.23 -2.93
CA GLY A 115 26.56 9.67 -2.97
C GLY A 115 25.52 8.65 -2.51
N PHE A 116 24.26 8.96 -2.81
CA PHE A 116 23.13 8.08 -2.57
C PHE A 116 22.02 8.29 -3.61
N GLU A 117 21.17 7.29 -3.75
CA GLU A 117 20.00 7.27 -4.61
C GLU A 117 18.78 6.83 -3.80
N PHE A 118 17.66 7.52 -4.01
CA PHE A 118 16.35 7.09 -3.58
C PHE A 118 15.45 6.92 -4.81
N PHE A 119 14.90 5.73 -4.97
CA PHE A 119 13.91 5.40 -5.99
C PHE A 119 12.54 5.36 -5.32
N TYR A 120 11.62 6.17 -5.82
CA TYR A 120 10.23 6.24 -5.36
C TYR A 120 9.34 5.64 -6.45
N TYR A 121 8.67 4.54 -6.12
CA TYR A 121 7.78 3.83 -7.03
C TYR A 121 6.35 4.29 -6.82
N PHE A 122 5.71 4.72 -7.90
CA PHE A 122 4.35 5.21 -7.89
C PHE A 122 3.43 4.33 -8.72
N LYS A 123 2.15 4.32 -8.34
CA LYS A 123 1.05 3.75 -9.13
C LYS A 123 -0.05 4.79 -9.31
N LYS A 124 -0.77 4.70 -10.42
CA LYS A 124 -1.98 5.51 -10.68
C LYS A 124 -3.05 4.61 -11.26
N GLN A 125 -4.25 4.62 -10.67
CA GLN A 125 -5.36 3.83 -11.18
C GLN A 125 -5.79 4.37 -12.54
N ILE A 126 -6.09 3.46 -13.47
CA ILE A 126 -6.66 3.77 -14.77
C ILE A 126 -7.93 2.95 -14.97
N ASN A 127 -8.82 3.45 -15.83
CA ASN A 127 -10.04 2.76 -16.25
C ASN A 127 -9.72 1.82 -17.43
#